data_AF-G3BB10-F1
#
_entry.id   AF-G3BB10-F1
#
_cell.length_a   1.000
_cell.length_b   1.000
_cell.length_c   1.000
_cell.angle_alpha   90.00
_cell.angle_beta   90.00
_cell.angle_gamma   90.00
#
_symmetry.space_group_name_H-M   'P 1'
#
loop_
_entity.id
_entity.type
_entity.pdbx_description
1 polymer ?
#
loop_
_entity_poly.entity_id
_entity_poly.type
_entity_poly.pdbx_seq_one_letter_code
_entity_poly.pdbx_strand_id
1 'polypeptide(L)'
;MASGKTYYELIPEEDWEPPSFIDTIKLEENLKKSNKDVIYGGSRSYRNMCHFNSGFFFKQKRLLNYDWYFRVEPDVEYLCDFQHDPFKFLRENNKVYGFVTTIHEYENTIPTLWPTVEKFIEAYPDLIHPNNSLEFITSREVDLNYHVPMVNSSSEYNLCHFWSNFEIGSLNFWRSEAYSKFFEFLDQSGGFYYERWGDAPVHSIGLNLLADKNSIHHFDDIGYYHPPYMACPTSKDLISQKRCICKTSGHDGEVLTTPYDVQVFSCLSRWWRYGSGKKFLNEVDYIL
;
A
#
# COMPACT_ATOMS: atom_id res chain seq x y z
N MET A 1 14.61 -13.25 16.32
CA MET A 1 15.10 -14.49 15.67
C MET A 1 13.91 -15.33 15.25
N ALA A 2 13.96 -16.01 14.09
CA ALA A 2 12.85 -16.81 13.57
C ALA A 2 12.88 -18.25 14.16
N SER A 3 11.72 -18.78 14.53
CA SER A 3 11.55 -20.18 14.96
C SER A 3 11.28 -21.14 13.79
N GLY A 4 10.84 -20.61 12.64
CA GLY A 4 10.57 -21.37 11.41
C GLY A 4 11.80 -21.49 10.50
N LYS A 5 11.62 -22.20 9.38
CA LYS A 5 12.67 -22.36 8.37
C LYS A 5 12.94 -21.03 7.66
N THR A 6 14.20 -20.61 7.64
CA THR A 6 14.65 -19.40 6.94
C THR A 6 15.36 -19.74 5.65
N TYR A 7 15.28 -18.81 4.70
CA TYR A 7 16.02 -18.83 3.44
C TYR A 7 16.56 -17.44 3.20
N TYR A 8 17.72 -17.37 2.56
CA TYR A 8 18.40 -16.13 2.23
C TYR A 8 18.74 -16.21 0.74
N GLU A 9 18.32 -15.22 -0.02
CA GLU A 9 18.48 -15.18 -1.46
C GLU A 9 19.09 -13.83 -1.83
N LEU A 10 19.92 -13.83 -2.86
CA LEU A 10 20.41 -12.61 -3.48
C LEU A 10 19.46 -12.24 -4.61
N ILE A 11 19.02 -10.98 -4.64
CA ILE A 11 18.23 -10.44 -5.75
C ILE A 11 19.16 -10.34 -6.97
N PRO A 12 18.78 -10.89 -8.14
CA PRO A 12 19.55 -10.74 -9.36
C PRO A 12 19.71 -9.26 -9.76
N GLU A 13 20.82 -8.92 -10.42
CA GLU A 13 21.11 -7.53 -10.80
C GLU A 13 20.05 -7.00 -11.77
N GLU A 14 19.55 -7.86 -12.67
CA GLU A 14 18.50 -7.55 -13.64
C GLU A 14 17.13 -7.20 -13.02
N ASP A 15 16.88 -7.64 -11.79
CA ASP A 15 15.63 -7.37 -11.05
C ASP A 15 15.77 -6.17 -10.08
N TRP A 16 16.98 -5.63 -9.92
CA TRP A 16 17.29 -4.56 -8.96
C TRP A 16 17.79 -3.28 -9.61
N GLU A 17 18.65 -3.38 -10.62
CA GLU A 17 19.25 -2.21 -11.27
C GLU A 17 18.27 -1.55 -12.27
N PRO A 18 18.44 -0.23 -12.53
CA PRO A 18 17.60 0.46 -13.51
C PRO A 18 17.59 -0.23 -14.87
N PRO A 19 16.41 -0.38 -15.51
CA PRO A 19 16.31 -0.90 -16.86
C PRO A 19 17.16 -0.10 -17.87
N SER A 20 17.60 -0.75 -18.94
CA SER A 20 18.53 -0.15 -19.92
C SER A 20 17.99 1.07 -20.67
N PHE A 21 16.67 1.28 -20.68
CA PHE A 21 16.04 2.45 -21.31
C PHE A 21 16.06 3.70 -20.42
N ILE A 22 16.45 3.57 -19.15
CA ILE A 22 16.58 4.71 -18.24
C ILE A 22 17.83 5.50 -18.60
N ASP A 23 17.64 6.78 -18.91
CA ASP A 23 18.73 7.73 -19.14
C ASP A 23 19.45 7.99 -17.81
N THR A 24 20.68 7.50 -17.73
CA THR A 24 21.52 7.58 -16.53
C THR A 24 21.89 9.02 -16.18
N ILE A 25 22.10 9.91 -17.16
CA ILE A 25 22.40 11.32 -16.92
C ILE A 25 21.19 11.99 -16.29
N LYS A 26 20.01 11.77 -16.87
CA LYS A 26 18.75 12.31 -16.35
C LYS A 26 18.42 11.77 -14.95
N LEU A 27 18.67 10.49 -14.67
CA LEU A 27 18.52 9.91 -13.33
C LEU A 27 19.41 10.63 -12.31
N GLU A 28 20.71 10.79 -12.62
CA GLU A 28 21.67 11.45 -11.73
C GLU A 28 21.31 12.92 -11.46
N GLU A 29 20.80 13.64 -12.46
CA GLU A 29 20.28 15.00 -12.28
C GLU A 29 19.06 15.05 -11.36
N ASN A 30 18.11 14.13 -11.53
CA ASN A 30 16.92 14.05 -10.69
C ASN A 30 17.24 13.67 -9.24
N LEU A 31 18.18 12.75 -9.01
CA LEU A 31 18.67 12.42 -7.67
C LEU A 31 19.24 13.65 -6.98
N LYS A 32 20.10 14.42 -7.66
CA LYS A 32 20.69 15.66 -7.12
C LYS A 32 19.64 16.71 -6.81
N LYS A 33 18.68 16.92 -7.73
CA LYS A 33 17.62 17.94 -7.58
C LYS A 33 16.66 17.61 -6.44
N SER A 34 16.29 16.34 -6.30
CA SER A 34 15.28 15.90 -5.32
C SER A 34 15.84 15.67 -3.91
N ASN A 35 17.17 15.69 -3.73
CA ASN A 35 17.83 15.40 -2.45
C ASN A 35 17.41 16.31 -1.28
N LYS A 36 16.95 17.53 -1.56
CA LYS A 36 16.56 18.49 -0.51
C LYS A 36 15.07 18.49 -0.18
N ASP A 37 14.23 18.29 -1.18
CA ASP A 37 12.80 18.60 -1.09
C ASP A 37 11.91 17.35 -1.14
N VAL A 38 12.48 16.18 -1.46
CA VAL A 38 11.75 14.90 -1.55
C VAL A 38 12.36 13.92 -0.56
N ILE A 39 11.53 13.31 0.27
CA ILE A 39 11.97 12.26 1.21
C ILE A 39 12.62 11.10 0.43
N TYR A 40 13.84 10.74 0.81
CA TYR A 40 14.71 9.80 0.08
C TYR A 40 14.98 10.16 -1.39
N GLY A 41 14.74 11.41 -1.81
CA GLY A 41 14.82 11.83 -3.21
C GLY A 41 16.18 11.54 -3.86
N GLY A 42 17.27 11.80 -3.12
CA GLY A 42 18.64 11.54 -3.57
C GLY A 42 19.11 10.08 -3.46
N SER A 43 18.26 9.14 -3.04
CA SER A 43 18.65 7.75 -2.80
C SER A 43 18.33 6.86 -4.00
N ARG A 44 19.38 6.46 -4.75
CA ARG A 44 19.24 5.48 -5.84
C ARG A 44 18.75 4.12 -5.35
N SER A 45 19.31 3.61 -4.25
CA SER A 45 18.91 2.33 -3.68
C SER A 45 17.45 2.31 -3.23
N TYR A 46 16.91 3.45 -2.77
CA TYR A 46 15.50 3.55 -2.42
C TYR A 46 14.59 3.48 -3.65
N ARG A 47 14.98 4.11 -4.77
CA ARG A 47 14.27 3.99 -6.05
C ARG A 47 14.29 2.55 -6.58
N ASN A 48 15.46 1.88 -6.52
CA ASN A 48 15.58 0.46 -6.85
C ASN A 48 14.67 -0.41 -5.97
N MET A 49 14.62 -0.14 -4.66
CA MET A 49 13.74 -0.86 -3.71
C MET A 49 12.27 -0.70 -4.08
N CYS A 50 11.81 0.52 -4.37
CA CYS A 50 10.42 0.75 -4.75
C CYS A 50 10.06 0.08 -6.09
N HIS A 51 10.96 0.12 -7.07
CA HIS A 51 10.78 -0.60 -8.34
C HIS A 51 10.73 -2.12 -8.16
N PHE A 52 11.66 -2.68 -7.39
CA PHE A 52 11.72 -4.10 -7.06
C PHE A 52 10.45 -4.58 -6.36
N ASN A 53 10.00 -3.86 -5.33
CA ASN A 53 8.78 -4.21 -4.60
C ASN A 53 7.53 -4.02 -5.46
N SER A 54 7.53 -3.07 -6.42
CA SER A 54 6.39 -2.88 -7.32
C SER A 54 6.22 -4.00 -8.36
N GLY A 55 7.33 -4.59 -8.84
CA GLY A 55 7.29 -5.41 -10.06
C GLY A 55 8.04 -6.74 -10.05
N PHE A 56 8.89 -7.01 -9.06
CA PHE A 56 9.87 -8.10 -9.14
C PHE A 56 9.92 -9.03 -7.93
N PHE A 57 9.56 -8.59 -6.71
CA PHE A 57 9.65 -9.47 -5.54
C PHE A 57 8.85 -10.77 -5.72
N PHE A 58 7.64 -10.68 -6.28
CA PHE A 58 6.75 -11.82 -6.51
C PHE A 58 7.21 -12.75 -7.65
N LYS A 59 8.21 -12.35 -8.43
CA LYS A 59 8.85 -13.14 -9.50
C LYS A 59 10.09 -13.89 -9.01
N GLN A 60 10.59 -13.58 -7.81
CA GLN A 60 11.79 -14.21 -7.27
C GLN A 60 11.64 -15.72 -7.17
N LYS A 61 12.70 -16.45 -7.57
CA LYS A 61 12.72 -17.92 -7.66
C LYS A 61 12.20 -18.61 -6.40
N ARG A 62 12.52 -18.07 -5.23
CA ARG A 62 12.07 -18.61 -3.94
C ARG A 62 10.56 -18.48 -3.74
N LEU A 63 9.95 -17.41 -4.24
CA LEU A 63 8.53 -17.14 -4.10
C LEU A 63 7.66 -17.90 -5.10
N LEU A 64 8.23 -18.51 -6.15
CA LEU A 64 7.47 -19.25 -7.18
C LEU A 64 6.69 -20.45 -6.61
N ASN A 65 7.13 -21.03 -5.49
CA ASN A 65 6.46 -22.15 -4.83
C ASN A 65 5.45 -21.72 -3.74
N TYR A 66 5.11 -20.43 -3.69
CA TYR A 66 4.15 -19.89 -2.72
C TYR A 66 3.03 -19.13 -3.45
N ASP A 67 1.83 -19.21 -2.88
CA ASP A 67 0.66 -18.45 -3.29
C ASP A 67 0.47 -17.15 -2.49
N TRP A 68 1.04 -17.09 -1.28
CA TRP A 68 0.83 -16.00 -0.33
C TRP A 68 2.17 -15.55 0.26
N TYR A 69 2.24 -14.26 0.60
CA TYR A 69 3.34 -13.68 1.35
C TYR A 69 2.81 -12.75 2.44
N PHE A 70 3.63 -12.53 3.47
CA PHE A 70 3.44 -11.50 4.48
C PHE A 70 4.72 -10.69 4.53
N ARG A 71 4.68 -9.43 4.10
CA ARG A 71 5.80 -8.50 4.19
C ARG A 71 6.03 -8.10 5.64
N VAL A 72 7.30 -8.13 6.04
CA VAL A 72 7.77 -7.74 7.37
C VAL A 72 9.00 -6.88 7.19
N GLU A 73 8.96 -5.64 7.66
CA GLU A 73 10.07 -4.70 7.65
C GLU A 73 10.85 -4.72 8.99
N PRO A 74 12.08 -4.22 9.03
CA PRO A 74 12.79 -3.93 10.27
C PRO A 74 12.05 -2.89 11.14
N ASP A 75 12.34 -2.91 12.44
CA ASP A 75 11.86 -1.90 13.41
C ASP A 75 10.33 -1.75 13.51
N VAL A 76 9.62 -2.87 13.27
CA VAL A 76 8.16 -2.97 13.46
C VAL A 76 7.80 -3.60 14.80
N GLU A 77 6.61 -3.28 15.31
CA GLU A 77 6.03 -3.95 16.47
C GLU A 77 4.65 -4.52 16.14
N TYR A 78 4.41 -5.77 16.54
CA TYR A 78 3.09 -6.38 16.55
C TYR A 78 2.53 -6.27 17.97
N LEU A 79 1.47 -5.49 18.10
CA LEU A 79 0.95 -5.04 19.39
C LEU A 79 -0.16 -5.94 19.93
N CYS A 80 -0.62 -6.92 19.16
CA CYS A 80 -1.67 -7.87 19.52
C CYS A 80 -1.24 -9.30 19.18
N ASP A 81 -1.81 -10.28 19.86
CA ASP A 81 -1.64 -11.68 19.47
C ASP A 81 -2.41 -12.04 18.21
N PHE A 82 -1.79 -12.87 17.40
CA PHE A 82 -2.43 -13.53 16.26
C PHE A 82 -3.20 -14.75 16.77
N GLN A 83 -4.53 -14.63 16.87
CA GLN A 83 -5.41 -15.73 17.32
C GLN A 83 -5.92 -16.62 16.18
N HIS A 84 -5.63 -16.24 14.93
CA HIS A 84 -5.97 -17.01 13.74
C HIS A 84 -4.83 -16.91 12.72
N ASP A 85 -4.82 -17.84 11.77
CA ASP A 85 -3.89 -17.82 10.64
C ASP A 85 -4.41 -16.83 9.58
N PRO A 86 -3.72 -15.69 9.33
CA PRO A 86 -4.18 -14.69 8.39
C PRO A 86 -4.15 -15.19 6.93
N PHE A 87 -3.23 -16.09 6.58
CA PHE A 87 -3.20 -16.70 5.24
C PHE A 87 -4.42 -17.58 5.02
N LYS A 88 -4.76 -18.40 6.02
CA LYS A 88 -5.97 -19.22 5.99
C LYS A 88 -7.21 -18.35 5.87
N PHE A 89 -7.33 -17.29 6.66
CA PHE A 89 -8.45 -16.36 6.61
C PHE A 89 -8.63 -15.75 5.21
N LEU A 90 -7.57 -15.18 4.63
CA LEU A 90 -7.65 -14.54 3.33
C LEU A 90 -8.03 -15.55 2.23
N ARG A 91 -7.42 -16.74 2.25
CA ARG A 91 -7.73 -17.81 1.29
C ARG A 91 -9.18 -18.31 1.40
N GLU A 92 -9.67 -18.57 2.61
CA GLU A 92 -11.03 -19.11 2.81
C GLU A 92 -12.13 -18.07 2.57
N ASN A 93 -11.79 -16.78 2.64
CA ASN A 93 -12.73 -15.67 2.41
C ASN A 93 -12.53 -14.97 1.05
N ASN A 94 -11.86 -15.63 0.10
CA ASN A 94 -11.62 -15.14 -1.26
C ASN A 94 -11.05 -13.72 -1.30
N LYS A 95 -10.10 -13.42 -0.40
CA LYS A 95 -9.35 -12.18 -0.41
C LYS A 95 -8.13 -12.30 -1.30
N VAL A 96 -7.55 -11.18 -1.70
CA VAL A 96 -6.28 -11.11 -2.44
C VAL A 96 -5.25 -10.22 -1.76
N TYR A 97 -5.69 -9.31 -0.89
CA TYR A 97 -4.81 -8.36 -0.22
C TYR A 97 -5.36 -7.99 1.16
N GLY A 98 -4.46 -7.83 2.12
CA GLY A 98 -4.75 -7.45 3.49
C GLY A 98 -3.81 -6.37 3.99
N PHE A 99 -4.35 -5.33 4.61
CA PHE A 99 -3.59 -4.19 5.15
C PHE A 99 -4.08 -3.81 6.56
N VAL A 100 -3.28 -3.00 7.26
CA VAL A 100 -3.61 -2.42 8.58
C VAL A 100 -3.68 -0.89 8.58
N THR A 101 -2.87 -0.22 7.75
CA THR A 101 -2.77 1.25 7.74
C THR A 101 -2.99 1.80 6.34
N THR A 102 -3.69 2.94 6.25
CA THR A 102 -3.77 3.75 5.03
C THR A 102 -3.38 5.18 5.31
N ILE A 103 -2.57 5.77 4.43
CA ILE A 103 -2.04 7.14 4.58
C ILE A 103 -2.18 7.90 3.25
N HIS A 104 -1.93 9.21 3.29
CA HIS A 104 -1.75 10.02 2.09
C HIS A 104 -0.26 10.02 1.68
N GLU A 105 0.01 9.91 0.38
CA GLU A 105 1.37 10.07 -0.17
C GLU A 105 1.75 11.56 -0.26
N TYR A 106 3.05 11.84 -0.29
CA TYR A 106 3.55 13.15 -0.63
C TYR A 106 3.53 13.35 -2.15
N GLU A 107 2.70 14.28 -2.63
CA GLU A 107 2.49 14.50 -4.07
C GLU A 107 3.79 14.77 -4.85
N ASN A 108 4.76 15.45 -4.23
CA ASN A 108 6.05 15.74 -4.87
C ASN A 108 6.93 14.51 -5.14
N THR A 109 6.56 13.33 -4.60
CA THR A 109 7.21 12.05 -4.92
C THR A 109 6.65 11.41 -6.20
N ILE A 110 5.42 11.77 -6.58
CA ILE A 110 4.62 11.10 -7.62
C ILE A 110 3.87 12.08 -8.57
N PRO A 111 4.46 13.24 -8.97
CA PRO A 111 3.72 14.25 -9.72
C PRO A 111 3.16 13.77 -11.07
N THR A 112 3.75 12.76 -11.71
CA THR A 112 3.23 12.19 -12.97
C THR A 112 2.67 10.78 -12.86
N LEU A 113 2.58 10.22 -11.65
CA LEU A 113 2.02 8.88 -11.45
C LEU A 113 0.57 8.80 -11.91
N TRP A 114 -0.30 9.66 -11.38
CA TRP A 114 -1.72 9.63 -11.74
C TRP A 114 -2.00 9.95 -13.22
N PRO A 115 -1.40 10.99 -13.83
CA PRO A 115 -1.52 11.20 -15.27
C PRO A 115 -1.06 10.00 -16.13
N THR A 116 -0.11 9.20 -15.64
CA THR A 116 0.32 7.97 -16.31
C THR A 116 -0.71 6.85 -16.13
N VAL A 117 -1.32 6.75 -14.94
CA VAL A 117 -2.41 5.82 -14.64
C VAL A 117 -3.66 6.11 -15.50
N GLU A 118 -4.00 7.38 -15.71
CA GLU A 118 -5.11 7.76 -16.59
C GLU A 118 -4.89 7.25 -18.02
N LYS A 119 -3.68 7.39 -18.55
CA LYS A 119 -3.31 6.82 -19.87
C LYS A 119 -3.38 5.30 -19.89
N PHE A 120 -3.06 4.63 -18.79
CA PHE A 120 -3.24 3.18 -18.68
C PHE A 120 -4.72 2.79 -18.74
N ILE A 121 -5.58 3.50 -18.01
CA ILE A 121 -7.04 3.28 -17.99
C ILE A 121 -7.61 3.47 -19.41
N GLU A 122 -7.18 4.51 -20.12
CA GLU A 122 -7.57 4.76 -21.52
C GLU A 122 -7.08 3.66 -22.48
N ALA A 123 -5.86 3.17 -22.30
CA ALA A 123 -5.27 2.15 -23.17
C ALA A 123 -5.80 0.73 -22.90
N TYR A 124 -6.22 0.44 -21.67
CA TYR A 124 -6.66 -0.89 -21.23
C TYR A 124 -7.97 -0.85 -20.42
N PRO A 125 -9.06 -0.30 -20.97
CA PRO A 125 -10.34 -0.21 -20.24
C PRO A 125 -10.88 -1.57 -19.82
N ASP A 126 -10.61 -2.61 -20.61
CA ASP A 126 -11.06 -4.00 -20.35
C ASP A 126 -10.39 -4.64 -19.13
N LEU A 127 -9.26 -4.10 -18.65
CA LEU A 127 -8.58 -4.60 -17.44
C LEU A 127 -9.10 -3.97 -16.16
N ILE A 128 -9.91 -2.91 -16.25
CA ILE A 128 -10.46 -2.23 -15.10
C ILE A 128 -11.59 -3.07 -14.53
N HIS A 129 -11.46 -3.47 -13.27
CA HIS A 129 -12.45 -4.34 -12.65
C HIS A 129 -13.78 -3.58 -12.49
N PRO A 130 -14.94 -4.18 -12.83
CA PRO A 130 -16.22 -3.45 -12.77
C PRO A 130 -16.64 -3.11 -11.33
N ASN A 131 -16.21 -3.91 -10.35
CA ASN A 131 -16.42 -3.65 -8.92
C ASN A 131 -15.13 -3.17 -8.22
N ASN A 132 -14.38 -2.29 -8.88
CA ASN A 132 -13.16 -1.71 -8.33
C ASN A 132 -13.45 -0.72 -7.19
N SER A 133 -12.41 -0.18 -6.56
CA SER A 133 -12.50 0.81 -5.48
C SER A 133 -11.85 2.14 -5.86
N LEU A 134 -12.04 2.60 -7.11
CA LEU A 134 -11.47 3.86 -7.60
C LEU A 134 -11.87 5.06 -6.74
N GLU A 135 -13.11 5.10 -6.25
CA GLU A 135 -13.60 6.17 -5.38
C GLU A 135 -12.84 6.28 -4.05
N PHE A 136 -12.19 5.22 -3.57
CA PHE A 136 -11.30 5.31 -2.41
C PHE A 136 -10.12 6.24 -2.69
N ILE A 137 -9.58 6.19 -3.91
CA ILE A 137 -8.40 6.97 -4.30
C ILE A 137 -8.72 8.25 -5.08
N THR A 138 -9.98 8.52 -5.43
CA THR A 138 -10.37 9.74 -6.16
C THR A 138 -11.39 10.63 -5.46
N SER A 139 -12.14 10.10 -4.48
CA SER A 139 -13.14 10.91 -3.78
C SER A 139 -12.49 12.07 -3.00
N ARG A 140 -13.16 13.23 -3.03
CA ARG A 140 -12.78 14.46 -2.31
C ARG A 140 -13.75 14.84 -1.18
N GLU A 141 -14.57 13.90 -0.72
CA GLU A 141 -15.49 14.12 0.40
C GLU A 141 -14.72 14.46 1.67
N VAL A 142 -15.05 15.59 2.28
CA VAL A 142 -14.40 16.12 3.50
C VAL A 142 -15.16 15.79 4.79
N ASP A 143 -16.42 15.37 4.68
CA ASP A 143 -17.29 15.07 5.83
C ASP A 143 -16.73 13.88 6.65
N LEU A 144 -16.07 12.94 5.96
CA LEU A 144 -15.35 11.81 6.57
C LEU A 144 -14.19 12.23 7.48
N ASN A 145 -13.71 13.47 7.34
CA ASN A 145 -12.56 14.02 8.06
C ASN A 145 -12.97 15.23 8.93
N TYR A 146 -14.22 15.29 9.40
CA TYR A 146 -14.75 16.39 10.22
C TYR A 146 -14.56 17.77 9.58
N HIS A 147 -14.67 17.85 8.26
CA HIS A 147 -14.44 19.06 7.46
C HIS A 147 -13.03 19.65 7.56
N VAL A 148 -12.05 18.88 8.03
CA VAL A 148 -10.63 19.24 7.93
C VAL A 148 -10.25 19.21 6.43
N PRO A 149 -9.60 20.26 5.91
CA PRO A 149 -9.18 20.29 4.51
C PRO A 149 -8.29 19.08 4.17
N MET A 150 -8.55 18.46 3.02
CA MET A 150 -7.72 17.37 2.51
C MET A 150 -6.33 17.88 2.12
N VAL A 151 -5.39 16.93 2.02
CA VAL A 151 -4.13 17.19 1.35
C VAL A 151 -4.45 17.59 -0.09
N ASN A 152 -3.96 18.76 -0.51
CA ASN A 152 -4.17 19.22 -1.88
C ASN A 152 -3.47 18.25 -2.85
N SER A 153 -4.17 17.89 -3.93
CA SER A 153 -3.57 17.28 -5.11
C SER A 153 -3.90 18.09 -6.35
N SER A 154 -2.92 18.17 -7.23
CA SER A 154 -2.98 18.69 -8.60
C SER A 154 -3.73 17.77 -9.58
N SER A 155 -4.06 16.54 -9.18
CA SER A 155 -4.73 15.53 -10.00
C SER A 155 -5.99 14.99 -9.33
N GLU A 156 -6.73 14.12 -10.02
CA GLU A 156 -7.88 13.42 -9.41
C GLU A 156 -7.48 12.37 -8.38
N TYR A 157 -6.20 11.97 -8.32
CA TYR A 157 -5.72 11.15 -7.22
C TYR A 157 -5.71 11.93 -5.91
N ASN A 158 -6.45 11.45 -4.92
CA ASN A 158 -6.49 12.06 -3.59
C ASN A 158 -5.30 11.67 -2.70
N LEU A 159 -4.29 10.98 -3.25
CA LEU A 159 -3.05 10.54 -2.62
C LEU A 159 -3.20 9.38 -1.61
N CYS A 160 -4.41 8.86 -1.39
CA CYS A 160 -4.63 7.74 -0.47
C CYS A 160 -4.06 6.42 -0.99
N HIS A 161 -3.37 5.71 -0.11
CA HIS A 161 -2.83 4.38 -0.40
C HIS A 161 -2.78 3.48 0.84
N PHE A 162 -2.75 2.17 0.62
CA PHE A 162 -2.41 1.16 1.63
C PHE A 162 -0.91 1.20 1.92
N TRP A 163 -0.53 1.24 3.20
CA TRP A 163 0.86 1.39 3.58
C TRP A 163 1.60 0.04 3.54
N SER A 164 2.33 -0.21 2.46
CA SER A 164 2.83 -1.53 2.05
C SER A 164 3.89 -2.16 2.96
N ASN A 165 4.44 -1.47 3.97
CA ASN A 165 5.35 -2.12 4.92
C ASN A 165 4.65 -3.24 5.72
N PHE A 166 3.33 -3.15 5.88
CA PHE A 166 2.48 -4.28 6.23
C PHE A 166 1.62 -4.63 5.02
N GLU A 167 1.80 -5.81 4.48
CA GLU A 167 0.90 -6.38 3.49
C GLU A 167 0.89 -7.90 3.58
N ILE A 168 -0.31 -8.49 3.53
CA ILE A 168 -0.51 -9.92 3.33
C ILE A 168 -1.23 -10.07 2.00
N GLY A 169 -0.54 -10.54 0.98
CA GLY A 169 -1.06 -10.54 -0.38
C GLY A 169 -0.97 -11.90 -1.06
N SER A 170 -1.87 -12.09 -2.02
CA SER A 170 -1.83 -13.20 -2.97
C SER A 170 -0.80 -12.88 -4.05
N LEU A 171 0.24 -13.71 -4.15
CA LEU A 171 1.23 -13.62 -5.21
C LEU A 171 0.60 -13.82 -6.59
N ASN A 172 -0.55 -14.50 -6.66
CA ASN A 172 -1.28 -14.70 -7.91
C ASN A 172 -1.93 -13.41 -8.44
N PHE A 173 -2.29 -12.46 -7.56
CA PHE A 173 -2.75 -11.14 -8.01
C PHE A 173 -1.61 -10.37 -8.70
N TRP A 174 -0.43 -10.32 -8.07
CA TRP A 174 0.73 -9.62 -8.63
C TRP A 174 1.25 -10.28 -9.93
N ARG A 175 1.10 -11.60 -10.06
CA ARG A 175 1.45 -12.35 -11.28
C ARG A 175 0.37 -12.31 -12.37
N SER A 176 -0.79 -11.70 -12.09
CA SER A 176 -1.89 -11.64 -13.06
C SER A 176 -1.49 -10.83 -14.29
N GLU A 177 -2.13 -11.11 -15.42
CA GLU A 177 -1.95 -10.32 -16.65
C GLU A 177 -2.27 -8.84 -16.41
N ALA A 178 -3.34 -8.56 -15.67
CA ALA A 178 -3.78 -7.21 -15.38
C ALA A 178 -2.71 -6.41 -14.64
N TYR A 179 -2.20 -6.94 -13.53
CA TYR A 179 -1.17 -6.25 -12.76
C TYR A 179 0.17 -6.19 -13.51
N SER A 180 0.53 -7.25 -14.25
CA SER A 180 1.76 -7.25 -15.05
C SER A 180 1.75 -6.16 -16.11
N LYS A 181 0.64 -6.03 -16.87
CA LYS A 181 0.48 -4.94 -17.86
C LYS A 181 0.47 -3.56 -17.22
N PHE A 182 -0.17 -3.42 -16.06
CA PHE A 182 -0.17 -2.17 -15.29
C PHE A 182 1.24 -1.76 -14.88
N PHE A 183 1.99 -2.67 -14.26
CA PHE A 183 3.37 -2.42 -13.86
C PHE A 183 4.25 -2.10 -15.07
N GLU A 184 4.18 -2.88 -16.16
CA GLU A 184 4.96 -2.63 -17.38
C GLU A 184 4.67 -1.25 -17.99
N PHE A 185 3.41 -0.82 -17.98
CA PHE A 185 3.03 0.51 -18.46
C PHE A 185 3.65 1.63 -17.61
N LEU A 186 3.62 1.47 -16.28
CA LEU A 186 4.26 2.41 -15.36
C LEU A 186 5.79 2.39 -15.49
N ASP A 187 6.39 1.22 -15.58
CA ASP A 187 7.84 1.05 -15.69
C ASP A 187 8.41 1.76 -16.93
N GLN A 188 7.76 1.59 -18.09
CA GLN A 188 8.16 2.22 -19.35
C GLN A 188 8.14 3.76 -19.31
N SER A 189 7.38 4.37 -18.39
CA SER A 189 7.40 5.83 -18.21
C SER A 189 8.69 6.34 -17.55
N GLY A 190 9.41 5.47 -16.85
CA GLY A 190 10.60 5.79 -16.07
C GLY A 190 10.32 6.51 -14.75
N GLY A 191 9.06 6.61 -14.31
CA GLY A 191 8.67 7.36 -13.10
C GLY A 191 9.35 6.91 -11.80
N PHE A 192 9.66 5.61 -11.67
CA PHE A 192 10.45 5.09 -10.54
C PHE A 192 11.84 5.72 -10.43
N TYR A 193 12.43 6.13 -11.56
CA TYR A 193 13.80 6.64 -11.65
C TYR A 193 13.90 8.12 -11.97
N TYR A 194 12.92 8.73 -12.63
CA TYR A 194 12.90 10.17 -12.85
C TYR A 194 12.21 10.92 -11.70
N GLU A 195 11.28 10.27 -11.00
CA GLU A 195 10.62 10.75 -9.79
C GLU A 195 10.97 9.83 -8.60
N ARG A 196 10.08 9.69 -7.60
CA ARG A 196 10.24 8.72 -6.50
C ARG A 196 8.93 7.96 -6.35
N TRP A 197 8.54 7.17 -7.33
CA TRP A 197 7.33 6.37 -7.21
C TRP A 197 7.55 5.26 -6.18
N GLY A 198 6.76 5.29 -5.11
CA GLY A 198 6.79 4.26 -4.07
C GLY A 198 6.00 3.03 -4.49
N ASP A 199 6.38 1.86 -3.98
CA ASP A 199 5.60 0.64 -4.17
C ASP A 199 4.22 0.74 -3.50
N ALA A 200 4.11 1.44 -2.37
CA ALA A 200 2.84 1.60 -1.65
C ALA A 200 1.72 2.25 -2.51
N PRO A 201 1.91 3.44 -3.13
CA PRO A 201 0.92 3.98 -4.05
C PRO A 201 0.75 3.14 -5.32
N VAL A 202 1.79 2.51 -5.85
CA VAL A 202 1.69 1.65 -7.05
C VAL A 202 0.83 0.40 -6.79
N HIS A 203 1.12 -0.34 -5.71
CA HIS A 203 0.32 -1.48 -5.25
C HIS A 203 -1.13 -1.06 -5.03
N SER A 204 -1.32 0.07 -4.35
CA SER A 204 -2.66 0.56 -4.02
C SER A 204 -3.45 0.93 -5.25
N ILE A 205 -2.88 1.65 -6.21
CA ILE A 205 -3.57 2.00 -7.46
C ILE A 205 -3.88 0.72 -8.25
N GLY A 206 -2.93 -0.20 -8.37
CA GLY A 206 -3.15 -1.49 -9.05
C GLY A 206 -4.29 -2.29 -8.43
N LEU A 207 -4.32 -2.40 -7.09
CA LEU A 207 -5.42 -3.06 -6.37
C LEU A 207 -6.76 -2.35 -6.57
N ASN A 208 -6.79 -1.03 -6.43
CA ASN A 208 -8.03 -0.24 -6.52
C ASN A 208 -8.58 -0.12 -7.94
N LEU A 209 -7.80 -0.44 -8.97
CA LEU A 209 -8.25 -0.51 -10.38
C LEU A 209 -8.61 -1.93 -10.83
N LEU A 210 -7.78 -2.91 -10.45
CA LEU A 210 -7.75 -4.22 -11.12
C LEU A 210 -8.36 -5.34 -10.28
N ALA A 211 -8.54 -5.14 -8.97
CA ALA A 211 -9.15 -6.14 -8.09
C ALA A 211 -10.65 -5.85 -7.86
N ASP A 212 -11.39 -6.89 -7.50
CA ASP A 212 -12.68 -6.70 -6.83
C ASP A 212 -12.42 -6.04 -5.47
N LYS A 213 -13.04 -4.89 -5.19
CA LYS A 213 -12.89 -4.21 -3.91
C LYS A 213 -13.18 -5.14 -2.72
N ASN A 214 -14.15 -6.05 -2.85
CA ASN A 214 -14.53 -7.01 -1.81
C ASN A 214 -13.43 -8.04 -1.51
N SER A 215 -12.45 -8.20 -2.39
CA SER A 215 -11.29 -9.07 -2.19
C SER A 215 -10.16 -8.40 -1.40
N ILE A 216 -10.26 -7.10 -1.12
CA ILE A 216 -9.31 -6.37 -0.27
C ILE A 216 -9.84 -6.37 1.16
N HIS A 217 -8.98 -6.64 2.13
CA HIS A 217 -9.34 -6.75 3.54
C HIS A 217 -8.55 -5.77 4.41
N HIS A 218 -9.26 -5.09 5.32
CA HIS A 218 -8.66 -4.31 6.38
C HIS A 218 -8.63 -5.15 7.66
N PHE A 219 -7.42 -5.48 8.15
CA PHE A 219 -7.22 -6.16 9.42
C PHE A 219 -7.35 -5.17 10.58
N ASP A 220 -8.58 -4.94 11.02
CA ASP A 220 -8.88 -4.05 12.17
C ASP A 220 -8.59 -4.67 13.54
N ASP A 221 -8.09 -5.91 13.53
CA ASP A 221 -7.83 -6.75 14.70
C ASP A 221 -6.33 -7.07 14.88
N ILE A 222 -5.45 -6.52 14.05
CA ILE A 222 -3.99 -6.63 14.16
C ILE A 222 -3.44 -5.27 14.58
N GLY A 223 -2.91 -5.19 15.81
CA GLY A 223 -2.14 -4.04 16.26
C GLY A 223 -0.75 -4.05 15.65
N TYR A 224 -0.36 -2.96 15.01
CA TYR A 224 0.89 -2.87 14.25
C TYR A 224 1.47 -1.46 14.34
N TYR A 225 2.77 -1.38 14.51
CA TYR A 225 3.52 -0.13 14.48
C TYR A 225 4.69 -0.25 13.52
N HIS A 226 4.82 0.76 12.67
CA HIS A 226 6.02 1.07 11.91
C HIS A 226 6.20 2.58 12.03
N PRO A 227 7.38 3.08 12.43
CA PRO A 227 7.56 4.51 12.65
C PRO A 227 7.11 5.36 11.43
N PRO A 228 6.35 6.45 11.64
CA PRO A 228 5.87 6.98 12.93
C PRO A 228 4.43 6.51 13.32
N TYR A 229 3.80 5.63 12.57
CA TYR A 229 2.36 5.35 12.70
C TYR A 229 2.06 4.02 13.37
N MET A 230 1.14 4.08 14.33
CA MET A 230 0.57 2.91 15.01
C MET A 230 -0.87 2.71 14.55
N ALA A 231 -1.23 1.50 14.13
CA ALA A 231 -2.61 1.02 14.01
C ALA A 231 -2.91 0.10 15.20
N CYS A 232 -4.09 0.22 15.80
CA CYS A 232 -4.48 -0.67 16.89
C CYS A 232 -6.00 -0.81 16.99
N PRO A 233 -6.53 -2.00 17.34
CA PRO A 233 -7.96 -2.19 17.48
C PRO A 233 -8.58 -1.23 18.49
N THR A 234 -9.72 -0.63 18.16
CA THR A 234 -10.45 0.30 19.05
C THR A 234 -11.48 -0.41 19.94
N SER A 235 -11.88 -1.63 19.58
CA SER A 235 -12.82 -2.44 20.36
C SER A 235 -12.15 -2.96 21.64
N LYS A 236 -12.74 -2.65 22.80
CA LYS A 236 -12.27 -3.14 24.11
C LYS A 236 -12.26 -4.68 24.18
N ASP A 237 -13.22 -5.33 23.53
CA ASP A 237 -13.31 -6.78 23.49
C ASP A 237 -12.15 -7.38 22.70
N LEU A 238 -11.83 -6.82 21.53
CA LEU A 238 -10.68 -7.27 20.73
C LEU A 238 -9.36 -7.02 21.45
N ILE A 239 -9.19 -5.83 22.05
CA ILE A 239 -8.00 -5.48 22.85
C ILE A 239 -7.80 -6.52 23.96
N SER A 240 -8.86 -6.85 24.70
CA SER A 240 -8.78 -7.81 25.80
C SER A 240 -8.54 -9.24 25.32
N GLN A 241 -9.29 -9.69 24.32
CA GLN A 241 -9.18 -11.06 23.80
C GLN A 241 -7.81 -11.33 23.18
N LYS A 242 -7.28 -10.38 22.40
CA LYS A 242 -5.98 -10.50 21.73
C LYS A 242 -4.80 -9.96 22.54
N ARG A 243 -5.03 -9.65 23.83
CA ARG A 243 -4.00 -9.14 24.76
C ARG A 243 -3.20 -7.97 24.18
N CYS A 244 -3.89 -7.06 23.50
CA CYS A 244 -3.24 -5.97 22.79
C CYS A 244 -2.58 -4.98 23.77
N ILE A 245 -1.36 -4.54 23.43
CA ILE A 245 -0.65 -3.44 24.08
C ILE A 245 -0.57 -2.29 23.06
N CYS A 246 -1.65 -1.50 22.97
CA CYS A 246 -1.74 -0.34 22.06
C CYS A 246 -0.91 0.85 22.56
N LYS A 247 0.38 0.63 22.82
CA LYS A 247 1.34 1.60 23.31
C LYS A 247 2.72 1.24 22.83
N THR A 248 3.41 2.21 22.22
CA THR A 248 4.78 2.05 21.72
C THR A 248 5.59 3.34 21.93
N SER A 249 6.90 3.28 21.70
CA SER A 249 7.80 4.43 21.73
C SER A 249 7.96 5.00 20.32
N GLY A 250 7.59 6.27 20.16
CA GLY A 250 7.84 7.05 18.97
C GLY A 250 9.33 7.27 18.72
N HIS A 251 9.66 7.78 17.54
CA HIS A 251 11.06 7.99 17.11
C HIS A 251 11.84 8.92 18.06
N ASP A 252 11.17 9.92 18.62
CA ASP A 252 11.77 10.91 19.53
C ASP A 252 11.67 10.51 21.02
N GLY A 253 11.34 9.25 21.30
CA GLY A 253 11.18 8.72 22.66
C GLY A 253 9.85 9.08 23.34
N GLU A 254 8.96 9.77 22.62
CA GLU A 254 7.59 10.01 23.04
C GLU A 254 6.78 8.72 23.14
N VAL A 255 5.84 8.66 24.06
CA VAL A 255 4.97 7.49 24.20
C VAL A 255 3.74 7.68 23.31
N LEU A 256 3.60 6.84 22.31
CA LEU A 256 2.43 6.80 21.44
C LEU A 256 1.36 5.89 22.05
N THR A 257 0.18 6.44 22.31
CA THR A 257 -1.00 5.70 22.81
C THR A 257 -2.23 5.85 21.92
N THR A 258 -2.15 6.72 20.91
CA THR A 258 -3.26 7.05 20.02
C THR A 258 -2.99 6.44 18.65
N PRO A 259 -3.81 5.48 18.20
CA PRO A 259 -3.69 4.94 16.85
C PRO A 259 -3.86 6.04 15.78
N TYR A 260 -3.10 5.97 14.70
CA TYR A 260 -3.17 6.87 13.55
C TYR A 260 -4.33 6.52 12.61
N ASP A 261 -4.61 5.23 12.46
CA ASP A 261 -5.59 4.65 11.53
C ASP A 261 -7.00 5.26 11.64
N VAL A 262 -7.43 5.68 12.83
CA VAL A 262 -8.73 6.35 13.05
C VAL A 262 -8.65 7.88 13.17
N GLN A 263 -7.49 8.49 12.91
CA GLN A 263 -7.33 9.95 12.92
C GLN A 263 -7.76 10.58 11.60
N VAL A 264 -8.06 11.89 11.66
CA VAL A 264 -8.60 12.68 10.54
C VAL A 264 -7.71 12.73 9.29
N PHE A 265 -6.42 12.44 9.43
CA PHE A 265 -5.46 12.41 8.31
C PHE A 265 -5.26 11.01 7.72
N SER A 266 -5.79 9.96 8.36
CA SER A 266 -5.79 8.63 7.77
C SER A 266 -6.81 8.55 6.63
N CYS A 267 -6.52 7.69 5.66
CA CYS A 267 -7.48 7.35 4.62
C CYS A 267 -8.47 6.25 5.04
N LEU A 268 -8.43 5.76 6.28
CA LEU A 268 -9.17 4.55 6.64
C LEU A 268 -10.69 4.77 6.63
N SER A 269 -11.15 5.95 7.07
CA SER A 269 -12.57 6.34 6.99
C SER A 269 -13.07 6.32 5.54
N ARG A 270 -12.23 6.79 4.61
CA ARG A 270 -12.47 6.74 3.17
C ARG A 270 -12.51 5.31 2.64
N TRP A 271 -11.63 4.43 3.11
CA TRP A 271 -11.70 3.00 2.77
C TRP A 271 -12.99 2.36 3.28
N TRP A 272 -13.43 2.70 4.49
CA TRP A 272 -14.70 2.19 5.03
C TRP A 272 -15.91 2.66 4.24
N ARG A 273 -15.88 3.87 3.68
CA ARG A 273 -16.96 4.42 2.87
C ARG A 273 -16.98 3.88 1.43
N TYR A 274 -15.83 3.89 0.76
CA TYR A 274 -15.75 3.68 -0.70
C TYR A 274 -15.13 2.34 -1.11
N GLY A 275 -14.38 1.70 -0.21
CA GLY A 275 -13.82 0.37 -0.41
C GLY A 275 -14.79 -0.76 -0.07
N SER A 276 -14.24 -1.87 0.43
CA SER A 276 -15.02 -3.00 0.98
C SER A 276 -15.15 -2.97 2.50
N GLY A 277 -14.92 -1.80 3.11
CA GLY A 277 -14.82 -1.70 4.56
C GLY A 277 -16.15 -1.87 5.29
N LYS A 278 -16.23 -1.32 6.51
CA LYS A 278 -17.34 -1.63 7.42
C LYS A 278 -18.66 -1.08 6.89
N LYS A 279 -19.54 -1.98 6.46
CA LYS A 279 -20.96 -1.66 6.25
C LYS A 279 -21.62 -1.51 7.62
N PHE A 280 -22.03 -0.29 7.95
CA PHE A 280 -22.84 -0.07 9.14
C PHE A 280 -24.27 -0.55 8.82
N LEU A 281 -24.88 -1.33 9.72
CA LEU A 281 -26.16 -2.03 9.53
C LEU A 281 -27.36 -1.15 9.12
N ASN A 282 -27.20 0.17 9.06
CA ASN A 282 -28.23 1.13 8.64
C ASN A 282 -28.14 1.50 7.15
N GLU A 283 -27.17 0.99 6.39
CA GLU A 283 -27.15 1.09 4.93
C GLU A 283 -28.10 0.04 4.32
N VAL A 284 -29.40 0.23 4.54
CA VAL A 284 -30.43 -0.40 3.73
C VAL A 284 -30.44 0.36 2.40
N ASP A 285 -30.35 -0.37 1.28
CA ASP A 285 -30.59 0.22 -0.04
C ASP A 285 -32.01 0.81 -0.03
N TYR A 286 -32.11 2.12 0.08
CA TYR A 286 -33.36 2.82 -0.19
C TYR A 286 -33.61 2.71 -1.70
N ILE A 287 -34.25 1.62 -2.10
CA ILE A 287 -34.85 1.48 -3.43
C ILE A 287 -35.95 2.54 -3.49
N LEU A 288 -35.73 3.58 -4.30
CA LEU A 288 -36.75 4.56 -4.71
C LEU A 288 -37.80 3.88 -5.59
#